data_AF-K9JUT5-F1
#
_entry.id   AF-K9JUT5-F1
#
_cell.length_a   1.000
_cell.length_b   1.000
_cell.length_c   1.000
_cell.angle_alpha   90.00
_cell.angle_beta   90.00
_cell.angle_gamma   90.00
#
_symmetry.space_group_name_H-M   'P 1'
#
loop_
_entity.id
_entity.type
_entity.pdbx_description
1 polymer ?
#
loop_
_entity_poly.entity_id
_entity_poly.type
_entity_poly.pdbx_seq_one_letter_code
_entity_poly.pdbx_strand_id
1 'polypeptide(L)'
;PDFGGFLVKANSEGQPGPFDYQRTHADGANTLADAVKPFGGIIMWRSFVYGAKHKGEDRVKQAVSEFVELDGDFRDNVILQSKNGPLDFQLSEP
;
A
#
# COMPACT_ATOMS: atom_id res chain seq x y z
N PRO A 1 -18.48 6.74 -19.75
CA PRO A 1 -17.99 6.72 -18.35
C PRO A 1 -16.61 6.04 -18.31
N ASP A 2 -15.62 6.70 -17.69
CA ASP A 2 -14.18 6.44 -17.82
C ASP A 2 -13.41 6.71 -16.51
N PHE A 3 -14.07 6.48 -15.37
CA PHE A 3 -13.45 6.65 -14.05
C PHE A 3 -12.24 5.72 -13.87
N GLY A 4 -11.07 6.28 -13.54
CA GLY A 4 -9.81 5.54 -13.48
C GLY A 4 -9.62 4.62 -12.29
N GLY A 5 -10.26 4.89 -11.14
CA GLY A 5 -10.12 4.10 -9.91
C GLY A 5 -9.72 4.92 -8.69
N PHE A 6 -9.08 4.28 -7.71
CA PHE A 6 -8.80 4.90 -6.40
C PHE A 6 -7.32 4.99 -6.09
N LEU A 7 -6.95 6.06 -5.37
CA LEU A 7 -5.67 6.22 -4.69
C LEU A 7 -5.87 6.01 -3.20
N VAL A 8 -5.07 5.13 -2.58
CA VAL A 8 -5.26 4.73 -1.18
C VAL A 8 -4.00 4.92 -0.35
N LYS A 9 -4.14 5.63 0.77
CA LYS A 9 -3.18 5.66 1.89
C LYS A 9 -3.85 4.97 3.09
N ALA A 10 -3.32 3.84 3.52
CA ALA A 10 -3.90 3.02 4.59
C ALA A 10 -2.85 2.58 5.60
N ASN A 11 -3.24 2.46 6.89
CA ASN A 11 -2.36 2.11 8.01
C ASN A 11 -1.03 2.87 8.06
N SER A 12 -1.09 4.17 7.77
CA SER A 12 0.08 5.06 7.71
C SER A 12 -0.26 6.40 8.33
N GLU A 13 0.54 6.85 9.29
CA GLU A 13 0.39 8.14 9.98
C GLU A 13 -1.01 8.37 10.60
N GLY A 14 -1.52 7.35 11.28
CA GLY A 14 -2.84 7.40 11.93
C GLY A 14 -4.02 7.28 10.98
N GLN A 15 -3.79 7.10 9.68
CA GLN A 15 -4.86 6.75 8.74
C GLN A 15 -5.34 5.32 8.97
N PRO A 16 -6.65 5.07 8.92
CA PRO A 16 -7.21 3.74 9.12
C PRO A 16 -6.80 2.80 7.98
N GLY A 17 -6.98 1.51 8.20
CA GLY A 17 -6.75 0.52 7.14
C GLY A 17 -6.90 -0.93 7.59
N PRO A 18 -6.56 -1.87 6.71
CA PRO A 18 -6.71 -3.31 6.95
C PRO A 18 -6.17 -3.84 8.29
N PHE A 19 -5.08 -3.28 8.83
CA PHE A 19 -4.53 -3.76 10.10
C PHE A 19 -5.48 -3.57 11.28
N ASP A 20 -6.35 -2.55 11.22
CA ASP A 20 -7.35 -2.27 12.26
C ASP A 20 -8.37 -3.42 12.37
N TYR A 21 -8.43 -4.27 11.35
CA TYR A 21 -9.31 -5.42 11.22
C TYR A 21 -8.56 -6.75 11.09
N GLN A 22 -7.27 -6.79 11.45
CA GLN A 22 -6.43 -7.99 11.38
C GLN A 22 -6.36 -8.59 9.95
N ARG A 23 -6.24 -7.70 8.95
CA ARG A 23 -6.08 -8.03 7.53
C ARG A 23 -4.80 -7.47 6.97
N THR A 24 -4.31 -8.03 5.88
CA THR A 24 -3.10 -7.57 5.18
C THR A 24 -3.40 -6.40 4.24
N HIS A 25 -2.35 -5.75 3.71
CA HIS A 25 -2.52 -4.79 2.63
C HIS A 25 -3.12 -5.43 1.37
N ALA A 26 -2.74 -6.68 1.05
CA ALA A 26 -3.29 -7.42 -0.07
C ALA A 26 -4.80 -7.64 0.10
N ASP A 27 -5.26 -8.07 1.28
CA ASP A 27 -6.70 -8.24 1.56
C ASP A 27 -7.50 -6.94 1.33
N GLY A 28 -6.98 -5.82 1.84
CA GLY A 28 -7.61 -4.51 1.70
C GLY A 28 -7.64 -4.02 0.26
N ALA A 29 -6.50 -4.07 -0.42
CA ALA A 29 -6.38 -3.64 -1.81
C ALA A 29 -7.26 -4.51 -2.73
N ASN A 30 -7.23 -5.83 -2.55
CA ASN A 30 -7.97 -6.78 -3.38
C ASN A 30 -9.48 -6.62 -3.23
N THR A 31 -9.97 -6.30 -2.02
CA THR A 31 -11.40 -6.00 -1.79
C THR A 31 -11.87 -4.82 -2.65
N LEU A 32 -11.08 -3.73 -2.69
CA LEU A 32 -11.39 -2.58 -3.54
C LEU A 32 -11.21 -2.89 -5.03
N ALA A 33 -10.17 -3.66 -5.36
CA ALA A 33 -9.83 -4.03 -6.72
C ALA A 33 -10.94 -4.85 -7.38
N ASP A 34 -11.49 -5.83 -6.65
CA ASP A 34 -12.61 -6.65 -7.11
C ASP A 34 -13.87 -5.81 -7.36
N ALA A 35 -14.09 -4.73 -6.57
CA ALA A 35 -15.24 -3.83 -6.75
C ALA A 35 -15.14 -2.93 -7.98
N VAL A 36 -13.93 -2.46 -8.32
CA VAL A 36 -13.73 -1.55 -9.48
C VAL A 36 -13.43 -2.29 -10.79
N LYS A 37 -13.04 -3.57 -10.72
CA LYS A 37 -12.65 -4.38 -11.88
C LYS A 37 -13.68 -4.44 -13.01
N PRO A 38 -15.00 -4.59 -12.77
CA PRO A 38 -16.01 -4.60 -13.84
C PRO A 38 -16.09 -3.30 -14.65
N PHE A 39 -15.56 -2.20 -14.09
CA PHE A 39 -15.57 -0.89 -14.71
C PHE A 39 -14.21 -0.51 -15.33
N GLY A 40 -13.22 -1.42 -15.29
CA GLY A 40 -11.86 -1.17 -15.77
C GLY A 40 -11.02 -0.28 -14.86
N GLY A 41 -11.44 -0.07 -13.60
CA GLY A 41 -10.71 0.75 -12.64
C GLY A 41 -9.51 0.05 -12.02
N ILE A 42 -8.55 0.84 -11.57
CA ILE A 42 -7.34 0.38 -10.85
C ILE A 42 -7.36 0.82 -9.38
N ILE A 43 -6.60 0.10 -8.56
CA ILE A 43 -6.30 0.52 -7.18
C ILE A 43 -4.84 0.89 -7.09
N MET A 44 -4.55 2.18 -6.95
CA MET A 44 -3.23 2.70 -6.66
C MET A 44 -3.03 2.70 -5.14
N TRP A 45 -2.37 1.67 -4.63
CA TRP A 45 -2.17 1.46 -3.20
C TRP A 45 -0.79 1.96 -2.78
N ARG A 46 -0.72 2.98 -1.92
CA ARG A 46 0.56 3.57 -1.53
C ARG A 46 1.32 2.66 -0.57
N SER A 47 2.56 2.33 -0.90
CA SER A 47 3.47 1.53 -0.05
C SER A 47 4.20 2.35 1.02
N PHE A 48 3.85 3.64 1.18
CA PHE A 48 4.39 4.51 2.23
C PHE A 48 3.81 4.15 3.60
N VAL A 49 4.31 3.07 4.19
CA VAL A 49 3.88 2.49 5.46
C VAL A 49 5.10 2.32 6.36
N TYR A 50 4.96 2.71 7.62
CA TYR A 50 5.95 2.55 8.68
C TYR A 50 5.26 2.70 10.04
N GLY A 51 5.86 2.19 11.12
CA GLY A 51 5.40 2.42 12.48
C GLY A 51 5.25 1.15 13.32
N ALA A 52 4.14 1.06 14.06
CA ALA A 52 4.00 0.19 15.24
C ALA A 52 4.24 -1.31 15.01
N LYS A 53 3.87 -1.84 13.82
CA LYS A 53 4.10 -3.25 13.45
C LYS A 53 5.60 -3.59 13.30
N HIS A 54 6.42 -2.58 13.07
CA HIS A 54 7.87 -2.67 12.84
C HIS A 54 8.68 -2.08 14.00
N LYS A 55 8.20 -2.20 15.24
CA LYS A 55 8.89 -1.64 16.41
C LYS A 55 10.29 -2.22 16.53
N GLY A 56 11.30 -1.36 16.48
CA GLY A 56 12.71 -1.73 16.57
C GLY A 56 13.39 -1.98 15.22
N GLU A 57 12.64 -1.93 14.12
CA GLU A 57 13.18 -1.97 12.76
C GLU A 57 13.49 -0.56 12.25
N ASP A 58 14.58 -0.43 11.49
CA ASP A 58 14.92 0.81 10.81
C ASP A 58 13.81 1.22 9.82
N ARG A 59 13.33 2.47 9.93
CA ARG A 59 12.23 3.02 9.12
C ARG A 59 12.44 2.80 7.63
N VAL A 60 13.67 2.90 7.14
CA VAL A 60 13.97 2.76 5.70
C VAL A 60 13.73 1.34 5.16
N LYS A 61 13.64 0.33 6.03
CA LYS A 61 13.37 -1.06 5.63
C LYS A 61 11.89 -1.42 5.65
N GLN A 62 11.10 -0.71 6.44
CA GLN A 62 9.75 -1.13 6.82
C GLN A 62 8.82 -1.27 5.62
N ALA A 63 8.90 -0.38 4.63
CA ALA A 63 8.10 -0.50 3.41
C ALA A 63 8.43 -1.78 2.62
N VAL A 64 9.70 -2.20 2.56
CA VAL A 64 10.07 -3.46 1.91
C VAL A 64 9.61 -4.63 2.75
N SER A 65 9.93 -4.64 4.04
CA SER A 65 9.57 -5.73 4.97
C SER A 65 8.05 -5.96 5.05
N GLU A 66 7.25 -4.92 4.88
CA GLU A 66 5.79 -5.03 4.92
C GLU A 66 5.19 -5.61 3.62
N PHE A 67 5.80 -5.34 2.46
CA PHE A 67 5.22 -5.70 1.16
C PHE A 67 5.92 -6.86 0.46
N VAL A 68 7.15 -7.20 0.82
CA VAL A 68 7.94 -8.26 0.14
C VAL A 68 7.28 -9.63 0.22
N GLU A 69 6.70 -9.98 1.38
CA GLU A 69 6.00 -11.24 1.59
C GLU A 69 4.60 -11.26 0.95
N LEU A 70 4.13 -10.14 0.40
CA LEU A 70 2.84 -10.01 -0.28
C LEU A 70 3.00 -10.02 -1.82
N ASP A 71 4.23 -10.21 -2.32
CA ASP A 71 4.45 -10.30 -3.76
C ASP A 71 3.73 -11.54 -4.33
N GLY A 72 2.93 -11.32 -5.38
CA GLY A 72 2.04 -12.33 -5.96
C GLY A 72 0.64 -12.41 -5.36
N ASP A 73 0.37 -11.77 -4.21
CA ASP A 73 -0.96 -11.83 -3.56
C ASP A 73 -1.94 -10.75 -4.05
N PHE A 74 -1.45 -9.72 -4.75
CA PHE A 74 -2.27 -8.62 -5.27
C PHE A 74 -3.02 -8.99 -6.55
N ARG A 75 -4.23 -8.46 -6.74
CA ARG A 75 -4.93 -8.53 -8.04
C ARG A 75 -4.14 -7.79 -9.12
N ASP A 76 -4.35 -8.23 -10.36
CA ASP A 76 -3.79 -7.65 -11.59
C ASP A 76 -4.07 -6.14 -11.79
N ASN A 77 -5.17 -5.63 -11.23
CA ASN A 77 -5.54 -4.21 -11.28
C ASN A 77 -5.15 -3.41 -10.01
N VAL A 78 -4.27 -3.96 -9.17
CA VAL A 78 -3.62 -3.23 -8.07
C VAL A 78 -2.22 -2.79 -8.48
N ILE A 79 -1.89 -1.53 -8.20
CA ILE A 79 -0.58 -0.95 -8.43
C ILE A 79 -0.04 -0.46 -7.09
N LEU A 80 1.09 -1.01 -6.64
CA LEU A 80 1.81 -0.49 -5.48
C LEU A 80 2.53 0.80 -5.87
N GLN A 81 2.08 1.93 -5.32
CA GLN A 81 2.69 3.23 -5.54
C GLN A 81 3.77 3.49 -4.48
N SER A 82 5.02 3.24 -4.85
CA SER A 82 6.20 3.57 -4.06
C SER A 82 6.65 5.02 -4.28
N LYS A 83 7.27 5.60 -3.25
CA LYS A 83 8.04 6.85 -3.39
C LYS A 83 9.37 6.55 -4.09
N ASN A 84 10.09 7.60 -4.47
CA ASN A 84 11.42 7.47 -5.08
C ASN A 84 12.48 6.96 -4.09
N GLY A 85 12.27 7.11 -2.79
CA GLY A 85 13.16 6.63 -1.75
C GLY A 85 12.40 6.09 -0.55
N PRO A 86 13.08 5.41 0.37
CA PRO A 86 12.46 4.65 1.45
C PRO A 86 12.03 5.50 2.65
N LEU A 87 12.37 6.79 2.67
CA LEU A 87 12.06 7.67 3.78
C LEU A 87 10.88 8.57 3.41
N ASP A 88 11.11 9.87 3.18
CA ASP A 88 10.03 10.83 2.99
C ASP A 88 10.48 12.07 2.23
N PHE A 89 10.82 11.88 0.95
CA PHE A 89 11.15 12.96 0.01
C PHE A 89 12.21 13.95 0.54
N GLN A 90 13.25 13.43 1.21
CA GLN A 90 14.40 14.24 1.59
C GLN A 90 15.10 14.81 0.34
N LEU A 91 15.95 15.83 0.52
CA LEU A 91 16.70 16.47 -0.58
C LEU A 91 17.44 15.45 -1.46
N SER A 92 17.89 14.34 -0.87
CA SER A 92 18.46 13.19 -1.57
C SER A 92 18.11 11.93 -0.79
N GLU A 93 17.61 10.91 -1.48
CA GLU A 93 17.37 9.56 -0.97
C GLU A 93 17.97 8.55 -1.95
N PRO A 94 18.46 7.38 -1.47
CA PRO A 94 18.99 6.32 -2.30
C PRO A 94 17.91 5.66 -3.17
#